data_AF-A0A1Y4RL48-F1
#
_entry.id   AF-A0A1Y4RL48-F1
#
_cell.length_a   1.000
_cell.length_b   1.000
_cell.length_c   1.000
_cell.angle_alpha   90.00
_cell.angle_beta   90.00
_cell.angle_gamma   90.00
#
_symmetry.space_group_name_H-M   'P 1'
#
loop_
_entity.id
_entity.type
_entity.pdbx_description
1 polymer ?
#
loop_
_entity_poly.entity_id
_entity_poly.type
_entity_poly.pdbx_seq_one_letter_code
_entity_poly.pdbx_strand_id
1 'polypeptide(L)'
;MSDLLEYLSAYVREQAPRFLSDPEYAQNRAYRDWHFSWLQDHLDPEALRHLEDFEGHLFLTACAEEESLIRAALSVGARLGALGQLAE
;
A
#
# COMPACT_ATOMS: atom_id res chain seq x y z
N MET A 1 -18.25 9.66 -3.63
CA MET A 1 -17.10 9.65 -2.70
C MET A 1 -16.26 8.40 -2.85
N SER A 2 -16.86 7.21 -3.04
CA SER A 2 -16.13 5.97 -3.43
C SER A 2 -15.28 6.17 -4.67
N ASP A 3 -15.90 6.69 -5.75
CA ASP A 3 -15.25 6.88 -7.05
C ASP A 3 -14.00 7.78 -7.00
N LEU A 4 -14.00 8.79 -6.11
CA LEU A 4 -12.85 9.68 -5.94
C LEU A 4 -11.71 9.00 -5.18
N LEU A 5 -12.03 8.21 -4.15
CA LEU A 5 -11.02 7.49 -3.37
C LEU A 5 -10.41 6.35 -4.18
N GLU A 6 -11.23 5.63 -4.94
CA GLU A 6 -10.77 4.60 -5.88
C GLU A 6 -9.86 5.21 -6.95
N TYR A 7 -10.26 6.34 -7.53
CA TYR A 7 -9.43 7.08 -8.49
C TYR A 7 -8.09 7.53 -7.88
N LEU A 8 -8.10 8.13 -6.68
CA LEU A 8 -6.90 8.59 -6.01
C LEU A 8 -5.98 7.43 -5.61
N SER A 9 -6.53 6.32 -5.14
CA SER A 9 -5.76 5.11 -4.82
C SER A 9 -5.10 4.54 -6.09
N ALA A 10 -5.85 4.44 -7.18
CA ALA A 10 -5.31 4.01 -8.47
C ALA A 10 -4.18 4.93 -8.95
N TYR A 11 -4.36 6.25 -8.82
CA TYR A 11 -3.32 7.22 -9.16
C TYR A 11 -2.08 7.07 -8.27
N VAL A 12 -2.23 6.95 -6.95
CA VAL A 12 -1.11 6.73 -6.02
C VAL A 12 -0.32 5.47 -6.42
N ARG A 13 -1.00 4.37 -6.76
CA ARG A 13 -0.35 3.13 -7.23
C ARG A 13 0.41 3.32 -8.53
N GLU A 14 -0.15 4.07 -9.48
CA GLU A 14 0.55 4.43 -10.73
C GLU A 14 1.81 5.27 -10.47
N GLN A 15 1.77 6.15 -9.46
CA GLN A 15 2.91 6.98 -9.09
C GLN A 15 3.88 6.29 -8.12
N ALA A 16 3.48 5.21 -7.46
CA ALA A 16 4.27 4.50 -6.45
C ALA A 16 5.71 4.17 -6.90
N PRO A 17 5.97 3.73 -8.16
CA PRO A 17 7.34 3.48 -8.63
C PRO A 17 8.27 4.69 -8.53
N ARG A 18 7.75 5.92 -8.61
CA ARG A 18 8.55 7.15 -8.45
C ARG A 18 9.05 7.31 -7.02
N PHE A 19 8.19 7.00 -6.04
CA PHE A 19 8.51 7.10 -4.61
C PHE A 19 9.26 5.89 -4.07
N LEU A 20 9.14 4.73 -4.73
CA LEU A 20 9.75 3.45 -4.33
C LEU A 20 11.02 3.10 -5.13
N SER A 21 11.63 4.12 -5.72
CA SER A 21 12.86 4.03 -6.53
C SER A 21 14.13 3.93 -5.70
N ASP A 22 14.03 4.02 -4.36
CA ASP A 22 15.18 3.83 -3.47
C ASP A 22 15.80 2.43 -3.67
N PRO A 23 17.12 2.35 -3.89
CA PRO A 23 17.84 1.08 -3.98
C PRO A 23 17.61 0.15 -2.78
N GLU A 24 17.43 0.68 -1.57
CA GLU A 24 17.15 -0.11 -0.37
C GLU A 24 15.81 -0.84 -0.49
N TYR A 25 14.76 -0.14 -0.94
CA TYR A 25 13.46 -0.78 -1.17
C TYR A 25 13.53 -1.84 -2.28
N ALA A 26 14.34 -1.62 -3.32
CA ALA A 26 14.53 -2.62 -4.37
C ALA A 26 15.22 -3.88 -3.85
N GLN A 27 16.28 -3.73 -3.03
CA GLN A 27 16.97 -4.86 -2.41
C GLN A 27 16.09 -5.62 -1.43
N ASN A 28 15.33 -4.90 -0.58
CA ASN A 28 14.40 -5.51 0.36
C ASN A 28 13.30 -6.32 -0.36
N ARG A 29 12.78 -5.81 -1.49
CA ARG A 29 11.84 -6.58 -2.32
C ARG A 29 12.48 -7.84 -2.88
N ALA A 30 13.67 -7.74 -3.46
CA ALA A 30 14.37 -8.91 -3.99
C ALA A 30 14.66 -9.96 -2.91
N TYR A 31 15.05 -9.53 -1.71
CA TYR A 31 15.32 -10.41 -0.59
C TYR A 31 14.05 -11.10 -0.08
N ARG A 32 12.95 -10.35 0.07
CA ARG A 32 11.63 -10.90 0.37
C ARG A 32 11.23 -11.96 -0.64
N ASP A 33 11.30 -11.65 -1.94
CA ASP A 33 10.87 -12.54 -3.01
C ASP A 33 11.69 -13.84 -3.03
N TRP A 34 13.00 -13.72 -2.77
CA TRP A 34 13.88 -14.88 -2.63
C TRP A 34 13.48 -15.78 -1.44
N HIS A 35 13.22 -15.20 -0.26
CA HIS A 35 12.77 -15.95 0.92
C HIS A 35 11.40 -16.60 0.72
N PHE A 36 10.48 -15.89 0.06
CA PHE A 36 9.17 -16.43 -0.26
C PHE A 36 9.26 -17.64 -1.18
N SER A 37 10.05 -17.53 -2.24
CA SER A 37 10.33 -18.66 -3.13
C SER A 37 10.91 -19.85 -2.37
N TRP A 38 11.88 -19.61 -1.49
CA TRP A 38 12.43 -20.66 -0.64
C TRP A 38 11.36 -21.32 0.24
N LEU A 39 10.48 -20.55 0.87
CA LEU A 39 9.38 -21.09 1.68
C LEU A 39 8.40 -21.92 0.85
N GLN A 40 8.05 -21.46 -0.35
CA GLN A 40 7.15 -22.21 -1.25
C GLN A 40 7.72 -23.58 -1.63
N ASP A 41 9.04 -23.68 -1.82
CA ASP A 41 9.72 -24.93 -2.19
C ASP A 41 9.88 -25.91 -1.01
N HIS A 42 9.83 -25.44 0.24
CA HIS A 42 10.23 -26.22 1.41
C HIS A 42 9.13 -26.43 2.46
N LEU A 43 8.02 -25.71 2.37
CA LEU A 43 6.89 -25.89 3.28
C LEU A 43 6.04 -27.09 2.87
N ASP A 44 5.43 -27.73 3.88
CA ASP A 44 4.37 -28.71 3.62
C ASP A 44 3.09 -28.01 3.10
N PRO A 45 2.12 -28.76 2.54
CA PRO A 45 0.92 -28.17 1.96
C PRO A 45 0.04 -27.38 2.94
N GLU A 46 0.06 -27.69 4.24
CA GLU A 46 -0.73 -26.97 5.24
C GLU A 46 -0.07 -25.64 5.60
N ALA A 47 1.25 -25.65 5.82
CA ALA A 47 2.02 -24.45 6.05
C ALA A 47 2.02 -23.51 4.83
N LEU A 48 2.03 -24.07 3.60
CA LEU A 48 1.91 -23.27 2.38
C LEU A 48 0.58 -22.51 2.30
N ARG A 49 -0.54 -23.18 2.61
CA ARG A 49 -1.85 -22.53 2.68
C ARG A 49 -1.89 -21.38 3.70
N HIS A 50 -1.29 -21.59 4.87
CA HIS A 50 -1.21 -20.53 5.88
C HIS A 50 -0.35 -19.34 5.42
N LEU A 51 0.69 -19.61 4.64
CA LEU A 51 1.50 -18.56 4.02
C LEU A 51 0.68 -17.75 3.00
N GLU A 52 -0.09 -18.42 2.14
CA GLU A 52 -0.98 -17.78 1.16
C GLU A 52 -2.07 -16.93 1.86
N ASP A 53 -2.71 -17.46 2.90
CA ASP A 53 -3.70 -16.74 3.69
C ASP A 53 -3.07 -15.49 4.34
N PHE A 54 -1.86 -15.63 4.89
CA PHE A 54 -1.13 -14.54 5.50
C PHE A 54 -0.79 -13.44 4.48
N GLU A 55 -0.33 -13.80 3.27
CA GLU A 55 -0.10 -12.84 2.18
C GLU A 55 -1.39 -12.09 1.79
N GLY A 56 -2.50 -12.82 1.67
CA GLY A 56 -3.80 -12.23 1.38
C GLY A 56 -4.22 -11.22 2.46
N HIS A 57 -4.05 -11.56 3.73
CA HIS A 57 -4.36 -10.66 4.84
C HIS A 57 -3.43 -9.43 4.91
N LEU A 58 -2.13 -9.60 4.62
CA LEU A 58 -1.19 -8.48 4.51
C LEU A 58 -1.61 -7.50 3.40
N PHE A 59 -1.99 -8.02 2.23
CA PHE A 59 -2.46 -7.20 1.12
C PHE A 59 -3.73 -6.40 1.47
N LEU A 60 -4.71 -7.06 2.09
CA LEU A 60 -5.95 -6.40 2.52
C LEU A 60 -5.69 -5.31 3.57
N THR A 61 -4.77 -5.57 4.51
CA THR A 61 -4.37 -4.59 5.53
C THR A 61 -3.71 -3.37 4.89
N ALA A 62 -2.76 -3.59 3.96
CA ALA A 62 -2.11 -2.51 3.23
C ALA A 62 -3.11 -1.65 2.42
N CYS A 63 -4.11 -2.29 1.79
CA CYS A 63 -5.18 -1.55 1.08
C CYS A 63 -6.01 -0.68 2.03
N ALA A 64 -6.36 -1.19 3.21
CA ALA A 64 -7.13 -0.43 4.20
C ALA A 64 -6.33 0.74 4.78
N GLU A 65 -5.02 0.56 4.99
CA GLU A 65 -4.10 1.62 5.40
C GLU A 65 -3.96 2.70 4.32
N GLU A 66 -3.77 2.32 3.06
CA GLU A 66 -3.72 3.23 1.91
C GLU A 66 -4.97 4.11 1.86
N GLU A 67 -6.16 3.50 1.93
CA GLU A 67 -7.42 4.23 1.90
C GLU A 67 -7.55 5.21 3.07
N SER A 68 -7.15 4.77 4.27
CA SER A 68 -7.17 5.61 5.49
C SER A 68 -6.25 6.82 5.36
N LEU A 69 -5.05 6.63 4.82
CA LEU A 69 -4.09 7.71 4.58
C LEU A 69 -4.60 8.71 3.53
N ILE A 70 -5.19 8.24 2.43
CA ILE A 70 -5.79 9.11 1.41
C ILE A 70 -6.93 9.94 2.01
N ARG A 71 -7.82 9.32 2.79
CA ARG A 71 -8.91 10.02 3.49
C ARG A 71 -8.38 11.09 4.45
N ALA A 72 -7.35 10.76 5.22
CA ALA A 72 -6.70 11.72 6.13
C ALA A 72 -6.09 12.89 5.35
N ALA A 73 -5.34 12.62 4.29
CA ALA A 73 -4.73 13.65 3.44
C ALA A 73 -5.78 14.58 2.82
N LEU A 74 -6.88 14.03 2.29
CA LEU A 74 -8.00 14.80 1.76
C LEU A 74 -8.64 15.68 2.83
N SER A 75 -8.88 15.14 4.03
CA SER A 75 -9.45 15.92 5.13
C SER A 75 -8.53 17.06 5.56
N VAL A 76 -7.22 16.82 5.61
CA VAL A 76 -6.23 17.87 5.93
C VAL A 76 -6.21 18.93 4.84
N GLY A 77 -6.14 18.52 3.57
CA GLY A 77 -6.14 19.43 2.42
C GLY A 77 -7.40 20.30 2.36
N ALA A 78 -8.59 19.71 2.58
CA ALA A 78 -9.85 20.45 2.63
C ALA A 78 -9.88 21.48 3.76
N ARG A 79 -9.36 21.13 4.95
CA ARG A 79 -9.26 22.07 6.08
C ARG A 79 -8.28 23.20 5.80
N LEU A 80 -7.11 22.90 5.25
CA LEU A 80 -6.12 23.93 4.89
C LEU A 80 -6.64 24.87 3.79
N GLY A 81 -7.32 24.33 2.78
CA GLY A 81 -7.96 25.13 1.73
C GLY A 81 -9.05 26.05 2.29
N ALA A 82 -9.88 25.56 3.21
CA ALA A 82 -10.90 26.36 3.87
C ALA A 82 -10.31 27.48 4.75
N LEU A 83 -9.19 27.21 5.44
CA LEU A 83 -8.47 28.23 6.20
C LEU A 83 -7.83 29.29 5.30
N GLY A 84 -7.33 28.91 4.12
CA GLY A 84 -6.79 29.85 3.13
C GLY A 84 -7.84 30.79 2.55
N GLN A 85 -9.08 30.34 2.41
CA GLN A 85 -10.21 31.17 1.95
C GLN A 85 -10.74 32.15 3.01
N LEU A 86 -10.42 31.94 4.29
CA LEU A 86 -10.77 32.85 5.39
C LEU A 86 -9.71 33.94 5.63
N ALA A 87 -8.58 33.89 4.90
CA ALA A 87 -7.49 34.84 5.02
C ALA A 87 -7.60 36.03 4.04
N GLU A 88 -8.68 36.11 3.26
CA GLU A 88 -9.13 37.27 2.48
C GLU A 88 -10.28 38.00 3.22
#